data_AF-A0A946Z0D1-F1
#
_entry.id   AF-A0A946Z0D1-F1
#
_cell.length_a   1.000
_cell.length_b   1.000
_cell.length_c   1.000
_cell.angle_alpha   90.00
_cell.angle_beta   90.00
_cell.angle_gamma   90.00
#
_symmetry.space_group_name_H-M   'P 1'
#
loop_
_entity.id
_entity.type
_entity.pdbx_description
1 polymer ?
#
loop_
_entity_poly.entity_id
_entity_poly.type
_entity_poly.pdbx_seq_one_letter_code
_entity_poly.pdbx_strand_id
1 'polypeptide(L)'
;VMGLDAGGTNFGWAIMEGNDCFSPRDCDKTGLELPLYQYSHADGNCSITGGVVYRGAAIPELHGQYFFADWCAGWVRSITYEDGELVALDNWSSISGNGSINAFGVDSDGEMYIVTHEGLFAKIVPVR
;
A
#
# COMPACT_ATOMS: atom_id res chain seq x y z
N VAL A 1 8.27 8.15 3.55
CA VAL A 1 7.85 8.71 2.26
C VAL A 1 8.96 9.62 1.81
N MET A 2 9.55 9.35 0.66
CA MET A 2 10.68 10.14 0.18
C MET A 2 10.22 11.52 -0.27
N GLY A 3 10.98 12.55 0.09
CA GLY A 3 10.78 13.90 -0.44
C GLY A 3 11.06 13.95 -1.94
N LEU A 4 10.49 14.94 -2.63
CA LEU A 4 10.67 15.14 -4.08
C LEU A 4 12.15 15.41 -4.47
N ASP A 5 12.98 15.80 -3.49
CA ASP A 5 14.41 16.05 -3.68
C ASP A 5 15.29 14.79 -3.47
N ALA A 6 14.69 13.65 -3.10
CA ALA A 6 15.39 12.39 -2.80
C ALA A 6 15.73 11.55 -4.06
N GLY A 7 16.03 12.21 -5.18
CA GLY A 7 16.49 11.52 -6.39
C GLY A 7 17.78 10.74 -6.13
N GLY A 8 17.88 9.51 -6.65
CA GLY A 8 19.09 8.69 -6.52
C GLY A 8 19.12 7.72 -5.32
N THR A 9 18.02 7.62 -4.56
CA THR A 9 17.88 6.62 -3.49
C THR A 9 18.00 5.19 -4.03
N ASN A 10 18.75 4.36 -3.31
CA ASN A 10 18.94 2.95 -3.63
C ASN A 10 18.06 2.07 -2.73
N PHE A 11 17.05 1.40 -3.29
CA PHE A 11 16.17 0.46 -2.55
C PHE A 11 16.74 -0.95 -2.41
N GLY A 12 18.01 -1.16 -2.77
CA GLY A 12 18.71 -2.40 -2.51
C GLY A 12 18.51 -3.50 -3.53
N TRP A 13 17.92 -3.25 -4.71
CA TRP A 13 17.87 -4.28 -5.76
C TRP A 13 19.28 -4.55 -6.33
N ALA A 14 19.72 -5.80 -6.54
CA ALA A 14 19.03 -7.09 -6.30
C ALA A 14 19.44 -7.77 -4.97
N ILE A 15 20.04 -7.01 -4.06
CA ILE A 15 20.61 -7.49 -2.79
C ILE A 15 19.51 -7.79 -1.76
N MET A 16 18.45 -6.98 -1.73
CA MET A 16 17.39 -7.00 -0.72
C MET A 16 16.10 -7.62 -1.26
N GLU A 17 15.38 -8.31 -0.39
CA GLU A 17 13.95 -8.63 -0.52
C GLU A 17 13.26 -8.14 0.75
N GLY A 18 12.58 -6.99 0.65
CA GLY A 18 12.11 -6.26 1.81
C GLY A 18 13.28 -5.81 2.71
N ASN A 19 13.23 -6.17 3.99
CA ASN A 19 14.24 -5.91 5.00
C ASN A 19 15.29 -7.03 5.08
N ASP A 20 15.13 -8.10 4.31
CA ASP A 20 15.97 -9.29 4.37
C ASP A 20 16.99 -9.31 3.21
N CYS A 21 18.16 -9.90 3.47
CA CYS A 21 19.16 -10.13 2.43
C CYS A 21 18.69 -11.26 1.52
N PHE A 22 18.53 -10.96 0.23
CA PHE A 22 18.12 -11.92 -0.78
C PHE A 22 19.33 -12.61 -1.42
N SER A 23 20.20 -11.85 -2.08
CA SER A 23 21.32 -12.40 -2.85
C SER A 23 22.52 -11.44 -2.87
N PRO A 24 23.60 -11.72 -2.11
CA PRO A 24 23.81 -12.89 -1.24
C PRO A 24 22.99 -12.85 0.07
N ARG A 25 22.86 -14.00 0.75
CA ARG A 25 22.11 -14.14 2.02
C ARG A 25 22.71 -13.37 3.21
N ASP A 26 23.95 -12.93 3.07
CA ASP A 26 24.61 -12.00 3.99
C ASP A 26 25.02 -10.78 3.17
N CYS A 27 24.54 -9.60 3.54
CA CYS A 27 24.61 -8.42 2.69
C CYS A 27 24.84 -7.12 3.47
N ASP A 28 25.57 -6.20 2.85
CA ASP A 28 25.75 -4.84 3.35
C ASP A 28 24.52 -3.99 3.01
N LYS A 29 23.92 -3.37 4.04
CA LYS A 29 22.76 -2.49 3.92
C LYS A 29 23.13 -1.00 3.94
N THR A 30 24.43 -0.69 3.99
CA THR A 30 24.92 0.69 4.05
C THR A 30 24.47 1.50 2.83
N GLY A 31 23.80 2.63 3.08
CA GLY A 31 23.30 3.51 2.03
C GLY A 31 22.07 3.00 1.28
N LEU A 32 21.42 1.93 1.78
CA LEU A 32 20.14 1.46 1.25
C LEU A 32 18.98 2.09 2.01
N GLU A 33 17.92 2.42 1.27
CA GLU A 33 16.62 2.79 1.84
C GLU A 33 15.74 1.54 1.92
N LEU A 34 15.44 1.13 3.15
CA LEU A 34 14.61 -0.05 3.42
C LEU A 34 13.12 0.31 3.40
N PRO A 35 12.24 -0.66 3.09
CA PRO A 35 10.80 -0.40 3.05
C PRO A 35 10.25 0.02 4.42
N LEU A 36 9.30 0.96 4.41
CA LEU A 36 8.53 1.34 5.60
C LEU A 36 7.61 0.22 6.11
N TYR A 37 7.13 -0.61 5.19
CA TYR A 37 6.21 -1.69 5.50
C TYR A 37 6.50 -2.89 4.60
N GLN A 38 6.47 -4.07 5.19
CA GLN A 38 6.52 -5.35 4.50
C GLN A 38 5.59 -6.34 5.18
N TYR A 39 5.19 -7.38 4.46
CA TYR A 39 4.51 -8.54 5.01
C TYR A 39 5.01 -9.82 4.35
N SER A 40 4.79 -10.96 5.01
CA SER A 40 5.19 -12.26 4.47
C SER A 40 4.18 -12.80 3.47
N HIS A 41 4.63 -13.64 2.55
CA HIS A 41 3.75 -14.45 1.68
C HIS A 41 3.01 -15.58 2.41
N ALA A 42 2.86 -15.50 3.75
CA ALA A 42 2.00 -16.40 4.51
C ALA A 42 0.51 -16.07 4.25
N ASP A 43 -0.38 -16.96 4.69
CA ASP A 43 -1.83 -16.71 4.71
C ASP A 43 -2.48 -16.38 3.36
N GLY A 44 -1.88 -16.85 2.26
CA GLY A 44 -2.37 -16.64 0.90
C GLY A 44 -1.99 -15.29 0.28
N ASN A 45 -1.16 -14.50 0.95
CA ASN A 45 -0.59 -13.26 0.44
C ASN A 45 0.39 -13.51 -0.72
N CYS A 46 0.46 -12.61 -1.70
CA CYS A 46 1.37 -12.80 -2.84
C CYS A 46 1.90 -11.53 -3.51
N SER A 47 1.14 -10.44 -3.54
CA SER A 47 1.52 -9.26 -4.32
C SER A 47 0.73 -8.05 -3.87
N ILE A 48 1.45 -7.00 -3.50
CA ILE A 48 0.85 -5.69 -3.28
C ILE A 48 0.27 -5.19 -4.60
N THR A 49 -0.93 -4.62 -4.56
CA THR A 49 -1.55 -3.93 -5.69
C THR A 49 -1.96 -2.52 -5.34
N GLY A 50 -1.80 -1.68 -6.37
CA GLY A 50 -2.20 -0.28 -6.38
C GLY A 50 -1.46 0.59 -5.36
N GLY A 51 -2.16 1.64 -4.94
CA GLY A 51 -1.65 2.67 -4.05
C GLY A 51 -2.32 4.02 -4.30
N VAL A 52 -3.19 4.49 -3.42
CA VAL A 52 -3.69 5.88 -3.45
C VAL A 52 -3.68 6.50 -2.06
N VAL A 53 -3.35 7.79 -1.98
CA VAL A 53 -3.60 8.57 -0.76
C VAL A 53 -5.00 9.14 -0.86
N TYR A 54 -5.88 8.81 0.09
CA TYR A 54 -7.23 9.36 0.11
C TYR A 54 -7.20 10.86 0.43
N ARG A 55 -7.86 11.67 -0.41
CA ARG A 55 -7.95 13.13 -0.28
C ARG A 55 -9.38 13.67 -0.36
N GLY A 56 -10.36 12.77 -0.38
CA GLY A 56 -11.77 13.10 -0.43
C GLY A 56 -12.27 13.78 0.84
N ALA A 57 -13.44 14.39 0.74
CA ALA A 57 -14.12 15.05 1.85
C ALA A 57 -15.32 14.26 2.36
N ALA A 58 -15.77 13.21 1.65
CA ALA A 58 -16.90 12.40 2.07
C ALA A 58 -16.59 11.50 3.28
N ILE A 59 -15.32 11.15 3.50
CA ILE A 59 -14.85 10.33 4.61
C ILE A 59 -13.61 11.00 5.25
N PRO A 60 -13.77 12.12 5.98
CA PRO A 60 -12.65 12.94 6.47
C PRO A 60 -11.61 12.19 7.30
N GLU A 61 -12.02 11.15 8.02
CA GLU A 61 -11.15 10.29 8.84
C GLU A 61 -10.11 9.51 8.03
N LEU A 62 -10.32 9.34 6.71
CA LEU A 62 -9.38 8.66 5.82
C LEU A 62 -8.35 9.62 5.20
N HIS A 63 -8.53 10.93 5.39
CA HIS A 63 -7.70 11.93 4.72
C HIS A 63 -6.22 11.77 5.06
N GLY A 64 -5.39 11.57 4.04
CA GLY A 64 -3.93 11.39 4.18
C GLY A 64 -3.48 9.93 4.33
N GLN A 65 -4.39 8.99 4.52
CA GLN A 65 -4.04 7.57 4.58
C GLN A 65 -3.72 7.01 3.19
N TYR A 66 -2.67 6.19 3.09
CA TYR A 66 -2.30 5.49 1.86
C TYR A 66 -2.93 4.09 1.82
N PHE A 67 -3.80 3.84 0.85
CA PHE A 67 -4.52 2.58 0.66
C PHE A 67 -3.83 1.68 -0.37
N PHE A 68 -3.79 0.40 -0.05
CA PHE A 68 -3.20 -0.66 -0.89
C PHE A 68 -3.91 -1.98 -0.60
N ALA A 69 -3.68 -2.98 -1.46
CA ALA A 69 -4.28 -4.30 -1.32
C ALA A 69 -3.26 -5.41 -1.56
N ASP A 70 -3.65 -6.65 -1.26
CA ASP A 70 -2.99 -7.84 -1.80
C ASP A 70 -3.87 -8.50 -2.86
N TRP A 71 -3.25 -8.85 -3.99
CA TRP A 71 -3.92 -9.44 -5.14
C TRP A 71 -4.55 -10.80 -4.86
N CYS A 72 -3.84 -11.69 -4.15
CA CYS A 72 -4.28 -13.06 -3.95
C CYS A 72 -5.22 -13.18 -2.76
N ALA A 73 -4.90 -12.50 -1.66
CA ALA A 73 -5.69 -12.55 -0.45
C ALA A 73 -6.91 -11.61 -0.51
N GLY A 74 -6.91 -10.62 -1.40
CA GLY A 74 -8.05 -9.73 -1.63
C GLY A 74 -8.37 -8.80 -0.45
N TRP A 75 -7.44 -8.63 0.51
CA TRP A 75 -7.60 -7.66 1.59
C TRP A 75 -7.23 -6.25 1.13
N VAL A 76 -7.80 -5.26 1.81
CA VAL A 76 -7.44 -3.85 1.68
C VAL A 76 -6.92 -3.35 3.02
N ARG A 77 -5.80 -2.64 3.00
CA ARG A 77 -5.21 -1.99 4.16
C ARG A 77 -4.89 -0.53 3.85
N SER A 78 -4.73 0.26 4.90
CA SER A 78 -4.12 1.58 4.79
C SER A 78 -2.99 1.74 5.78
N ILE A 79 -2.04 2.62 5.45
CA ILE A 79 -1.03 3.11 6.38
C ILE A 79 -1.17 4.61 6.56
N THR A 80 -0.96 5.05 7.79
CA THR A 80 -0.78 6.46 8.13
C THR A 80 0.70 6.70 8.40
N TYR A 81 1.23 7.75 7.79
CA TYR A 81 2.64 8.11 7.87
C TYR A 81 2.78 9.56 8.31
N GLU A 82 3.49 9.77 9.41
CA GLU A 82 3.71 11.08 10.01
C GLU A 82 5.18 11.21 10.42
N ASP A 83 5.80 12.36 10.11
CA ASP A 83 7.13 12.74 10.59
C ASP A 83 8.26 11.70 10.41
N GLY A 84 8.20 10.88 9.36
CA GLY A 84 9.24 9.88 9.13
C GLY A 84 8.82 8.46 9.44
N GLU A 85 7.71 8.27 10.17
CA GLU A 85 7.34 6.99 10.79
C GLU A 85 5.96 6.50 10.38
N LEU A 86 5.80 5.19 10.38
CA LEU A 86 4.49 4.54 10.24
C LEU A 86 3.77 4.60 11.58
N VAL A 87 2.68 5.36 11.65
CA VAL A 87 1.93 5.58 12.89
C VAL A 87 0.68 4.71 12.99
N ALA A 88 0.15 4.23 11.87
CA ALA A 88 -0.98 3.31 11.85
C ALA A 88 -0.92 2.35 10.65
N LEU A 89 -1.50 1.16 10.85
CA LEU A 89 -1.80 0.16 9.83
C LEU A 89 -3.21 -0.34 10.08
N ASP A 90 -4.15 0.04 9.22
CA ASP A 90 -5.56 -0.32 9.35
C ASP A 90 -5.96 -1.41 8.36
N ASN A 91 -6.86 -2.30 8.78
CA ASN A 91 -7.42 -3.36 7.96
C ASN A 91 -8.89 -3.06 7.64
N TRP A 92 -9.22 -2.99 6.35
CA TRP A 92 -10.53 -2.57 5.87
C TRP A 92 -11.36 -3.76 5.41
N SER A 93 -11.88 -4.53 6.37
CA SER A 93 -12.67 -5.73 6.10
C SER A 93 -13.96 -5.44 5.32
N SER A 94 -14.53 -4.24 5.44
CA SER A 94 -15.76 -3.83 4.74
C SER A 94 -15.62 -3.71 3.21
N ILE A 95 -14.39 -3.52 2.73
CA ILE A 95 -14.07 -3.39 1.30
C ILE A 95 -13.13 -4.51 0.81
N SER A 96 -12.77 -5.43 1.70
CA SER A 96 -11.98 -6.63 1.41
C SER A 96 -12.86 -7.78 0.90
N GLY A 97 -12.26 -8.76 0.23
CA GLY A 97 -12.97 -9.97 -0.23
C GLY A 97 -13.85 -9.78 -1.46
N ASN A 98 -13.72 -8.64 -2.15
CA ASN A 98 -14.46 -8.33 -3.38
C ASN A 98 -13.81 -8.90 -4.66
N GLY A 99 -12.87 -9.84 -4.52
CA GLY A 99 -12.06 -10.38 -5.60
C GLY A 99 -10.60 -9.89 -5.55
N SER A 100 -9.87 -10.14 -6.62
CA SER A 100 -8.48 -9.70 -6.77
C SER A 100 -8.42 -8.22 -7.15
N ILE A 101 -8.13 -7.35 -6.18
CA ILE A 101 -8.06 -5.89 -6.39
C ILE A 101 -6.80 -5.54 -7.18
N ASN A 102 -6.91 -5.10 -8.44
CA ASN A 102 -5.73 -4.75 -9.27
C ASN A 102 -5.35 -3.28 -9.16
N ALA A 103 -6.32 -2.41 -8.91
CA ALA A 103 -6.09 -0.97 -8.97
C ALA A 103 -7.00 -0.21 -8.04
N PHE A 104 -6.50 0.96 -7.64
CA PHE A 104 -7.27 2.01 -6.98
C PHE A 104 -7.33 3.20 -7.93
N GLY A 105 -8.43 3.95 -7.85
CA GLY A 105 -8.63 5.20 -8.59
C GLY A 105 -9.10 6.30 -7.66
N VAL A 106 -8.90 7.55 -8.07
CA VAL A 106 -9.47 8.73 -7.41
C VAL A 106 -10.19 9.59 -8.45
N ASP A 107 -11.35 10.16 -8.09
CA ASP A 107 -12.01 11.17 -8.91
C ASP A 107 -11.47 12.59 -8.64
N SER A 108 -12.03 13.59 -9.31
CA SER A 108 -11.62 15.00 -9.16
C SER A 108 -11.88 15.56 -7.75
N ASP A 109 -12.76 14.93 -6.99
CA ASP A 109 -13.09 15.33 -5.62
C ASP A 109 -12.20 14.60 -4.60
N GLY A 110 -11.27 13.75 -5.07
CA GLY A 110 -10.36 12.98 -4.22
C GLY A 110 -10.99 11.72 -3.62
N GLU A 111 -12.19 11.35 -4.07
CA GLU A 111 -12.88 10.16 -3.58
C GLU A 111 -12.35 8.89 -4.25
N MET A 112 -12.24 7.82 -3.46
CA MET A 112 -11.56 6.60 -3.87
C MET A 112 -12.50 5.57 -4.50
N TYR A 113 -11.94 4.84 -5.47
CA TYR A 113 -12.56 3.72 -6.16
C TYR A 113 -11.62 2.50 -6.10
N ILE A 114 -12.21 1.31 -6.12
CA ILE A 114 -11.50 0.04 -6.29
C ILE A 114 -11.88 -0.60 -7.62
N VAL A 115 -10.89 -1.25 -8.23
CA VAL A 115 -11.06 -2.06 -9.44
C VAL A 115 -10.55 -3.46 -9.15
N THR A 116 -11.33 -4.46 -9.54
CA THR A 116 -10.93 -5.86 -9.40
C THR A 116 -10.75 -6.54 -10.75
N HIS A 117 -9.97 -7.62 -10.77
CA HIS A 117 -9.73 -8.45 -11.94
C HIS A 117 -11.02 -8.95 -12.56
N GLU A 118 -12.00 -9.23 -11.72
CA GLU A 118 -13.31 -9.77 -12.05
C GLU A 118 -14.23 -8.71 -12.70
N GLY A 119 -13.76 -7.46 -12.83
CA GLY A 119 -14.46 -6.39 -13.50
C GLY A 119 -15.33 -5.53 -12.59
N LEU A 120 -15.21 -5.67 -11.26
CA LEU A 120 -15.84 -4.73 -10.34
C LEU A 120 -15.16 -3.36 -10.47
N PHE A 121 -15.97 -2.31 -10.60
CA PHE A 121 -15.57 -0.92 -10.45
C PHE A 121 -16.51 -0.27 -9.44
N ALA A 122 -15.99 0.06 -8.24
CA ALA A 122 -16.82 0.51 -7.14
C ALA A 122 -16.24 1.74 -6.45
N LYS A 123 -17.10 2.73 -6.16
CA LYS A 123 -16.78 3.88 -5.31
C LYS A 123 -16.84 3.45 -3.84
N ILE A 124 -15.88 3.88 -3.04
CA ILE A 124 -15.93 3.72 -1.59
C ILE A 124 -16.75 4.86 -0.99
N VAL A 125 -17.66 4.52 -0.08
CA VAL A 125 -18.61 5.46 0.53
C VAL A 125 -18.67 5.25 2.05
N PRO A 126 -19.01 6.29 2.83
CA PRO A 126 -19.14 6.15 4.28
C PRO A 126 -20.27 5.18 4.64
N VAL A 127 -20.06 4.38 5.68
CA VAL A 127 -21.09 3.51 6.26
C VAL A 127 -22.01 4.39 7.12
N ARG A 128 -23.32 4.24 6.95
CA ARG A 128 -24.34 4.92 7.78
C ARG A 128 -24.64 4.15 9.05
#